data_AF-A0AAV5GWX3-F1
#
_entry.id   AF-A0AAV5GWX3-F1
#
_cell.length_a   1.000
_cell.length_b   1.000
_cell.length_c   1.000
_cell.angle_alpha   90.00
_cell.angle_beta   90.00
_cell.angle_gamma   90.00
#
_symmetry.space_group_name_H-M   'P 1'
#
loop_
_entity.id
_entity.type
_entity.pdbx_description
1 polymer ?
#
loop_
_entity_poly.entity_id
_entity_poly.type
_entity_poly.pdbx_seq_one_letter_code
_entity_poly.pdbx_strand_id
1 'polypeptide(L)'
;MFDQEPAPTLSRTIAVIRLGVESPAARLSDDVVLFWLWHGVEEVLARAPSKTLDGELIFNLIDLLTPLAALSPSSQTRFLSFRLISRLLTHGCTLPAAPTLEGETLQLALLAQLVRECPVPSLRVASVGLVKEVVLSKLSLPESHPSLFLAPSSFLSTPLGTSLLSLDPPQLERTDAEAFVHGEAQQALGARERLSLWFVLLKREGAVERTGLGAHLGALRAQLVDPLKAQLAHWLDAPARVTALSDNAGGEGPRELDPGTVLELQLVSELVGRVDEAVKEVEMRTRPSEPYDPYIPGSNPNAPAGGPGPSTGAKAGGSSNKTQAIQQQIDDTVGIMRDNITKVAERGERLDALQDKTDNLAQSAQGFRRGANRVRKQMDMKMRVLIAVGIAILVIVIVVPIVVKT
;
A
#
# COMPACT_ATOMS: atom_id res chain seq x y z
N MET A 1 -42.80 1.82 -4.04
CA MET A 1 -42.41 1.04 -5.24
C MET A 1 -40.94 1.27 -5.67
N PHE A 2 -40.09 1.90 -4.83
CA PHE A 2 -38.65 2.04 -5.08
C PHE A 2 -37.83 1.55 -3.87
N ASP A 3 -38.17 0.37 -3.36
CA ASP A 3 -37.34 -0.40 -2.41
C ASP A 3 -36.54 -1.47 -3.16
N GLN A 4 -35.83 -1.08 -4.22
CA GLN A 4 -34.79 -1.96 -4.77
C GLN A 4 -33.51 -1.67 -3.99
N GLU A 5 -32.96 -2.69 -3.33
CA GLU A 5 -31.64 -2.62 -2.72
C GLU A 5 -30.62 -2.10 -3.76
N PRO A 6 -29.64 -1.27 -3.37
CA PRO A 6 -28.66 -0.72 -4.31
C PRO A 6 -27.59 -1.75 -4.75
N ALA A 7 -27.38 -2.79 -3.95
CA ALA A 7 -26.44 -3.89 -4.24
C ALA A 7 -26.74 -4.61 -5.58
N PRO A 8 -27.99 -5.01 -5.91
CA PRO A 8 -28.30 -5.59 -7.22
C PRO A 8 -28.11 -4.63 -8.40
N THR A 9 -28.14 -3.31 -8.18
CA THR A 9 -27.87 -2.32 -9.23
C THR A 9 -26.37 -2.21 -9.52
N LEU A 10 -25.53 -2.18 -8.47
CA LEU A 10 -24.08 -2.15 -8.63
C LEU A 10 -23.54 -3.46 -9.22
N SER A 11 -24.04 -4.62 -8.77
CA SER A 11 -23.62 -5.92 -9.31
C SER A 11 -24.00 -6.06 -10.80
N ARG A 12 -25.20 -5.62 -11.20
CA ARG A 12 -25.60 -5.56 -12.62
C ARG A 12 -24.70 -4.61 -13.42
N THR A 13 -24.35 -3.46 -12.85
CA THR A 13 -23.46 -2.48 -13.50
C THR A 13 -22.07 -3.08 -13.72
N ILE A 14 -21.53 -3.79 -12.72
CA ILE A 14 -20.25 -4.52 -12.83
C ILE A 14 -20.31 -5.58 -13.93
N ALA A 15 -21.40 -6.36 -14.02
CA ALA A 15 -21.55 -7.36 -15.06
C ALA A 15 -21.57 -6.73 -16.47
N VAL A 16 -22.26 -5.61 -16.64
CA VAL A 16 -22.29 -4.86 -17.90
C VAL A 16 -20.92 -4.27 -18.23
N ILE A 17 -20.21 -3.74 -17.24
CA ILE A 17 -18.85 -3.21 -17.41
C ILE A 17 -17.90 -4.32 -17.83
N ARG A 18 -17.93 -5.49 -17.17
CA ARG A 18 -17.10 -6.65 -17.55
C ARG A 18 -17.35 -7.05 -19.00
N LEU A 19 -18.62 -7.19 -19.37
CA LEU A 19 -19.00 -7.52 -20.75
C LEU A 19 -18.48 -6.47 -21.76
N GLY A 20 -18.58 -5.18 -21.42
CA GLY A 20 -18.10 -4.10 -22.27
C GLY A 20 -16.58 -3.89 -22.27
N VAL A 21 -15.84 -4.42 -21.29
CA VAL A 21 -14.36 -4.45 -21.30
C VAL A 21 -13.86 -5.63 -22.12
N GLU A 22 -14.55 -6.77 -22.06
CA GLU A 22 -14.19 -8.01 -22.77
C GLU A 22 -14.59 -7.99 -24.26
N SER A 23 -15.65 -7.28 -24.61
CA SER A 23 -16.19 -7.24 -25.98
C SER A 23 -15.38 -6.32 -26.90
N PRO A 24 -14.76 -6.81 -27.99
CA PRO A 24 -13.97 -5.99 -28.90
C PRO A 24 -14.83 -5.00 -29.71
N ALA A 25 -16.11 -5.30 -29.94
CA ALA A 25 -17.02 -4.46 -30.72
C ALA A 25 -17.66 -3.31 -29.92
N ALA A 26 -17.65 -3.39 -28.59
CA ALA A 26 -18.33 -2.45 -27.69
C ALA A 26 -17.41 -2.02 -26.53
N ARG A 27 -16.11 -1.87 -26.82
CA ARG A 27 -15.10 -1.57 -25.80
C ARG A 27 -15.40 -0.21 -25.16
N LEU A 28 -15.78 -0.23 -23.89
CA LEU A 28 -15.90 0.98 -23.09
C LEU A 28 -14.50 1.59 -22.88
N SER A 29 -14.42 2.91 -22.96
CA SER A 29 -13.18 3.61 -22.61
C SER A 29 -12.96 3.61 -21.09
N ASP A 30 -11.70 3.58 -20.65
CA ASP A 30 -11.34 3.45 -19.24
C ASP A 30 -11.98 4.54 -18.35
N ASP A 31 -12.15 5.75 -18.89
CA ASP A 31 -12.77 6.88 -18.19
C ASP A 31 -14.28 6.68 -17.97
N VAL A 32 -14.98 6.08 -18.93
CA VAL A 32 -16.40 5.74 -18.81
C VAL A 32 -16.58 4.60 -17.82
N VAL A 33 -15.72 3.57 -17.89
CA VAL A 33 -15.72 2.47 -16.91
C VAL A 33 -15.53 3.03 -15.50
N LEU A 34 -14.48 3.83 -15.30
CA LEU A 34 -14.16 4.40 -14.01
C LEU A 34 -15.25 5.32 -13.48
N PHE A 35 -15.91 6.09 -14.35
CA PHE A 35 -17.04 6.92 -13.97
C PHE A 35 -18.18 6.10 -13.36
N TRP A 36 -18.59 5.02 -14.02
CA TRP A 36 -19.68 4.16 -13.54
C TRP A 36 -19.30 3.41 -12.27
N LEU A 37 -18.07 2.90 -12.18
CA LEU A 37 -17.57 2.27 -10.96
C LEU A 37 -17.56 3.25 -9.80
N TRP A 38 -17.03 4.46 -9.99
CA TRP A 38 -16.97 5.49 -8.96
C TRP A 38 -18.37 5.88 -8.48
N HIS A 39 -19.27 6.19 -9.42
CA HIS A 39 -20.63 6.59 -9.08
C HIS A 39 -21.36 5.48 -8.32
N GLY A 40 -21.27 4.25 -8.81
CA GLY A 40 -21.93 3.10 -8.17
C GLY A 40 -21.41 2.84 -6.76
N VAL A 41 -20.10 2.91 -6.55
CA VAL A 41 -19.49 2.74 -5.21
C VAL A 41 -19.92 3.85 -4.26
N GLU A 42 -19.83 5.12 -4.67
CA GLU A 42 -20.21 6.24 -3.80
C GLU A 42 -21.72 6.25 -3.51
N GLU A 43 -22.57 5.85 -4.45
CA GLU A 43 -24.02 5.72 -4.21
C GLU A 43 -24.33 4.66 -3.14
N VAL A 44 -23.65 3.50 -3.19
CA VAL A 44 -23.82 2.45 -2.18
C VAL A 44 -23.27 2.92 -0.83
N LEU A 45 -22.06 3.48 -0.80
CA LEU A 45 -21.45 3.97 0.45
C LEU A 45 -22.25 5.10 1.09
N ALA A 46 -22.86 5.99 0.30
CA ALA A 46 -23.69 7.09 0.82
C ALA A 46 -25.04 6.62 1.38
N ARG A 47 -25.64 5.56 0.80
CA ARG A 47 -26.98 5.07 1.17
C ARG A 47 -26.97 3.97 2.22
N ALA A 48 -25.84 3.30 2.44
CA ALA A 48 -25.70 2.22 3.40
C ALA A 48 -24.73 2.55 4.56
N PRO A 49 -24.99 3.59 5.38
CA PRO A 49 -24.13 3.91 6.52
C PRO A 49 -24.12 2.82 7.61
N SER A 50 -25.06 1.88 7.56
CA SER A 50 -25.27 0.81 8.55
C SER A 50 -25.03 -0.62 8.04
N LYS A 51 -24.69 -0.81 6.75
CA LYS A 51 -24.32 -2.14 6.21
C LYS A 51 -22.98 -2.09 5.48
N THR A 52 -22.11 -3.09 5.70
CA THR A 52 -20.91 -3.29 4.89
C THR A 52 -21.30 -3.67 3.47
N LEU A 53 -20.44 -3.35 2.49
CA LEU A 53 -20.57 -3.95 1.17
C LEU A 53 -20.30 -5.46 1.27
N ASP A 54 -20.97 -6.22 0.42
CA ASP A 54 -20.71 -7.65 0.30
C ASP A 54 -19.26 -7.91 -0.12
N GLY A 55 -18.61 -8.91 0.48
CA GLY A 55 -17.19 -9.19 0.28
C GLY A 55 -16.88 -9.59 -1.17
N GLU A 56 -17.77 -10.37 -1.79
CA GLU A 56 -17.67 -10.77 -3.19
C GLU A 56 -17.73 -9.55 -4.13
N LEU A 57 -18.60 -8.59 -3.81
CA LEU A 57 -18.74 -7.35 -4.57
C LEU A 57 -17.48 -6.49 -4.48
N ILE A 58 -16.89 -6.36 -3.29
CA ILE A 58 -15.62 -5.63 -3.09
C ILE A 58 -14.49 -6.28 -3.88
N PHE A 59 -14.38 -7.61 -3.81
CA PHE A 59 -13.37 -8.34 -4.56
C PHE A 59 -13.51 -8.10 -6.06
N ASN A 60 -14.72 -8.23 -6.60
CA ASN A 60 -15.00 -7.97 -8.01
C ASN A 60 -14.66 -6.53 -8.45
N LEU A 61 -14.90 -5.55 -7.58
CA LEU A 61 -14.55 -4.15 -7.85
C LEU A 61 -13.03 -3.95 -7.87
N ILE A 62 -12.30 -4.49 -6.89
CA ILE A 62 -10.84 -4.36 -6.81
C ILE A 62 -10.18 -5.10 -7.98
N ASP A 63 -10.70 -6.27 -8.35
CA ASP A 63 -10.25 -7.02 -9.53
C ASP A 63 -10.37 -6.18 -10.82
N LEU A 64 -11.45 -5.41 -11.00
CA LEU A 64 -11.61 -4.51 -12.14
C LEU A 64 -10.77 -3.25 -12.06
N LEU A 65 -10.58 -2.70 -10.86
CA LEU A 65 -9.85 -1.45 -10.66
C LEU A 65 -8.34 -1.64 -10.72
N THR A 66 -7.83 -2.82 -10.37
CA THR A 66 -6.39 -3.12 -10.32
C THR A 66 -5.70 -2.92 -11.68
N PRO A 67 -6.21 -3.47 -12.81
CA PRO A 67 -5.67 -3.20 -14.14
C PRO A 67 -5.74 -1.72 -14.53
N LEU A 68 -6.85 -1.04 -14.20
CA LEU A 68 -7.01 0.39 -14.51
C LEU A 68 -6.03 1.26 -13.71
N ALA A 69 -5.75 0.90 -12.46
CA ALA A 69 -4.78 1.56 -11.59
C ALA A 69 -3.34 1.33 -12.04
N ALA A 70 -3.05 0.13 -12.56
CA ALA A 70 -1.69 -0.27 -12.93
C ALA A 70 -1.30 0.12 -14.37
N LEU A 71 -2.16 -0.17 -15.34
CA LEU A 71 -1.80 -0.24 -16.75
C LEU A 71 -2.48 0.82 -17.64
N SER A 72 -3.42 1.60 -17.11
CA SER A 72 -4.10 2.60 -17.93
C SER A 72 -3.11 3.65 -18.46
N PRO A 73 -3.20 4.04 -19.75
CA PRO A 73 -2.31 5.04 -20.35
C PRO A 73 -2.47 6.42 -19.70
N SER A 74 -3.67 6.72 -19.20
CA SER A 74 -3.96 7.97 -18.50
C SER A 74 -3.46 7.93 -17.06
N SER A 75 -2.56 8.86 -16.70
CA SER A 75 -2.13 9.04 -15.30
C SER A 75 -3.29 9.38 -14.36
N GLN A 76 -4.28 10.13 -14.87
CA GLN A 76 -5.47 10.49 -14.11
C GLN A 76 -6.35 9.26 -13.82
N THR A 77 -6.57 8.40 -14.82
CA THR A 77 -7.34 7.16 -14.63
C THR A 77 -6.65 6.26 -13.62
N ARG A 78 -5.33 6.05 -13.76
CA ARG A 78 -4.55 5.26 -12.80
C ARG A 78 -4.71 5.76 -11.37
N PHE A 79 -4.57 7.07 -11.19
CA PHE A 79 -4.72 7.71 -9.87
C PHE A 79 -6.13 7.56 -9.29
N LEU A 80 -7.16 7.85 -10.09
CA LEU A 80 -8.55 7.78 -9.64
C LEU A 80 -8.99 6.35 -9.34
N SER A 81 -8.56 5.36 -10.14
CA SER A 81 -8.77 3.93 -9.86
C SER A 81 -8.10 3.52 -8.56
N PHE A 82 -6.84 3.92 -8.34
CA PHE A 82 -6.12 3.66 -7.09
C PHE A 82 -6.82 4.31 -5.88
N ARG A 83 -7.33 5.54 -6.03
CA ARG A 83 -8.11 6.21 -4.98
C ARG A 83 -9.43 5.52 -4.69
N LEU A 84 -10.08 4.94 -5.69
CA LEU A 84 -11.29 4.14 -5.49
C LEU A 84 -10.98 2.84 -4.75
N ILE A 85 -9.84 2.19 -5.03
CA ILE A 85 -9.35 1.04 -4.24
C ILE A 85 -9.12 1.45 -2.77
N SER A 86 -8.41 2.56 -2.52
CA SER A 86 -8.23 3.12 -1.16
C SER A 86 -9.57 3.34 -0.45
N ARG A 87 -10.54 3.92 -1.16
CA ARG A 87 -11.89 4.19 -0.63
C ARG A 87 -12.62 2.89 -0.26
N LEU A 88 -12.59 1.88 -1.13
CA LEU A 88 -13.19 0.56 -0.88
C LEU A 88 -12.54 -0.14 0.30
N LEU A 89 -11.20 -0.11 0.39
CA LEU A 89 -10.49 -0.71 1.50
C LEU A 89 -10.81 0.01 2.81
N THR A 90 -10.88 1.34 2.83
CA THR A 90 -11.07 2.10 4.08
C THR A 90 -12.52 2.10 4.56
N HIS A 91 -13.50 2.15 3.65
CA HIS A 91 -14.91 2.34 3.98
C HIS A 91 -15.85 1.26 3.47
N GLY A 92 -15.43 0.45 2.50
CA GLY A 92 -16.26 -0.61 1.93
C GLY A 92 -16.25 -1.87 2.78
N CYS A 93 -15.07 -2.28 3.25
CA CYS A 93 -14.91 -3.52 4.01
C CYS A 93 -15.34 -3.41 5.48
N THR A 94 -15.35 -2.21 6.07
CA THR A 94 -15.71 -2.03 7.49
C THR A 94 -16.69 -0.89 7.69
N LEU A 95 -17.68 -1.12 8.56
CA LEU A 95 -18.64 -0.11 8.95
C LEU A 95 -17.98 1.02 9.76
N PRO A 96 -18.26 2.30 9.45
CA PRO A 96 -17.69 3.42 10.20
C PRO A 96 -18.05 3.41 11.69
N ALA A 97 -19.22 2.85 12.05
CA ALA A 97 -19.73 2.83 13.42
C ALA A 97 -19.42 1.53 14.19
N ALA A 98 -19.06 0.45 13.48
CA ALA A 98 -18.80 -0.86 14.09
C ALA A 98 -17.89 -1.72 13.17
N PRO A 99 -16.57 -1.47 13.14
CA PRO A 99 -15.66 -2.35 12.44
C PRO A 99 -15.82 -3.80 12.92
N THR A 100 -16.05 -4.73 12.01
CA THR A 100 -16.12 -6.16 12.32
C THR A 100 -14.78 -6.81 12.00
N LEU A 101 -14.38 -7.83 12.76
CA LEU A 101 -13.17 -8.59 12.48
C LEU A 101 -13.21 -9.27 11.10
N GLU A 102 -14.40 -9.71 10.67
CA GLU A 102 -14.62 -10.29 9.34
C GLU A 102 -14.28 -9.30 8.21
N GLY A 103 -14.71 -8.04 8.34
CA GLY A 103 -14.37 -6.98 7.39
C GLY A 103 -12.88 -6.67 7.37
N GLU A 104 -12.20 -6.73 8.52
CA GLU A 104 -10.75 -6.56 8.60
C GLU A 104 -9.98 -7.74 8.01
N THR A 105 -10.49 -8.97 8.13
CA THR A 105 -9.91 -10.15 7.46
C THR A 105 -9.92 -9.97 5.95
N LEU A 106 -11.04 -9.49 5.39
CA LEU A 106 -11.14 -9.17 3.97
C LEU A 106 -10.18 -8.03 3.58
N GLN A 107 -10.09 -6.95 4.37
CA GLN A 107 -9.12 -5.86 4.14
C GLN A 107 -7.69 -6.41 4.09
N LEU A 108 -7.34 -7.27 5.03
CA LEU A 108 -6.00 -7.85 5.13
C LEU A 108 -5.67 -8.73 3.92
N ALA A 109 -6.62 -9.58 3.48
CA ALA A 109 -6.46 -10.42 2.30
C ALA A 109 -6.27 -9.58 1.01
N LEU A 110 -7.11 -8.55 0.81
CA LEU A 110 -7.02 -7.67 -0.36
C LEU A 110 -5.72 -6.85 -0.37
N LEU A 111 -5.29 -6.34 0.79
CA LEU A 111 -4.00 -5.66 0.92
C LEU A 111 -2.83 -6.61 0.66
N ALA A 112 -2.91 -7.85 1.14
CA ALA A 112 -1.88 -8.87 0.86
C ALA A 112 -1.77 -9.14 -0.63
N GLN A 113 -2.90 -9.29 -1.32
CA GLN A 113 -2.94 -9.47 -2.77
C GLN A 113 -2.31 -8.28 -3.50
N LEU A 114 -2.65 -7.04 -3.12
CA LEU A 114 -2.12 -5.83 -3.76
C LEU A 114 -0.62 -5.61 -3.50
N VAL A 115 -0.14 -5.88 -2.29
CA VAL A 115 1.26 -5.61 -1.89
C VAL A 115 2.20 -6.74 -2.32
N ARG A 116 1.75 -8.00 -2.28
CA ARG A 116 2.61 -9.18 -2.51
C ARG A 116 2.38 -9.85 -3.86
N GLU A 117 1.13 -9.94 -4.30
CA GLU A 117 0.76 -10.79 -5.44
C GLU A 117 0.53 -9.97 -6.72
N CYS A 118 0.36 -8.66 -6.62
CA CYS A 118 0.15 -7.81 -7.79
C CYS A 118 1.38 -7.88 -8.73
N PRO A 119 1.22 -8.22 -10.02
CA PRO A 119 2.35 -8.39 -10.93
C PRO A 119 3.08 -7.08 -11.23
N VAL A 120 2.42 -5.93 -11.07
CA VAL A 120 2.95 -4.62 -11.44
C VAL A 120 3.70 -3.98 -10.25
N PRO A 121 5.04 -3.78 -10.32
CA PRO A 121 5.84 -3.30 -9.19
C PRO A 121 5.42 -1.93 -8.68
N SER A 122 5.05 -1.00 -9.57
CA SER A 122 4.62 0.34 -9.18
C SER A 122 3.34 0.32 -8.33
N LEU A 123 2.41 -0.60 -8.64
CA LEU A 123 1.19 -0.76 -7.86
C LEU A 123 1.46 -1.49 -6.54
N ARG A 124 2.35 -2.49 -6.52
CA ARG A 124 2.80 -3.13 -5.26
C ARG A 124 3.36 -2.10 -4.29
N VAL A 125 4.27 -1.26 -4.77
CA VAL A 125 4.91 -0.21 -3.97
C VAL A 125 3.88 0.82 -3.50
N ALA A 126 3.03 1.33 -4.39
CA ALA A 126 1.98 2.27 -4.01
C ALA A 126 1.00 1.68 -2.98
N SER A 127 0.74 0.38 -3.03
CA SER A 127 -0.16 -0.31 -2.11
C SER A 127 0.36 -0.39 -0.68
N VAL A 128 1.68 -0.21 -0.44
CA VAL A 128 2.23 0.01 0.91
C VAL A 128 1.64 1.28 1.54
N GLY A 129 1.38 2.32 0.73
CA GLY A 129 0.66 3.51 1.16
C GLY A 129 -0.80 3.23 1.56
N LEU A 130 -1.46 2.25 0.93
CA LEU A 130 -2.81 1.82 1.34
C LEU A 130 -2.79 1.15 2.71
N VAL A 131 -1.77 0.31 2.98
CA VAL A 131 -1.56 -0.27 4.31
C VAL A 131 -1.42 0.84 5.35
N LYS A 132 -0.63 1.87 5.05
CA LYS A 132 -0.47 3.04 5.92
C LYS A 132 -1.81 3.73 6.20
N GLU A 133 -2.59 4.02 5.17
CA GLU A 133 -3.91 4.65 5.30
C GLU A 133 -4.85 3.80 6.19
N VAL A 134 -4.92 2.49 5.95
CA VAL A 134 -5.76 1.57 6.72
C VAL A 134 -5.31 1.48 8.17
N VAL A 135 -4.03 1.20 8.44
CA VAL A 135 -3.51 1.08 9.82
C VAL A 135 -3.69 2.38 10.60
N LEU A 136 -3.45 3.54 9.98
CA LEU A 136 -3.71 4.83 10.61
C LEU A 136 -5.19 5.06 10.92
N SER A 137 -6.08 4.62 10.02
CA SER A 137 -7.52 4.65 10.28
C SER A 137 -7.87 3.78 11.49
N LYS A 138 -7.26 2.59 11.65
CA LYS A 138 -7.51 1.72 12.82
C LYS A 138 -6.94 2.30 14.11
N LEU A 139 -5.77 2.94 14.06
CA LEU A 139 -5.18 3.63 15.21
C LEU A 139 -6.03 4.81 15.70
N SER A 140 -6.87 5.39 14.84
CA SER A 140 -7.81 6.45 15.24
C SER A 140 -9.03 5.93 16.01
N LEU A 141 -9.27 4.61 16.01
CA LEU A 141 -10.37 3.99 16.75
C LEU A 141 -10.08 3.95 18.26
N PRO A 142 -11.13 3.95 19.11
CA PRO A 142 -11.00 3.76 20.56
C PRO A 142 -10.21 2.49 20.92
N GLU A 143 -9.48 2.51 22.03
CA GLU A 143 -8.64 1.39 22.47
C GLU A 143 -9.42 0.11 22.78
N SER A 144 -10.71 0.24 23.14
CA SER A 144 -11.60 -0.89 23.38
C SER A 144 -11.99 -1.65 22.11
N HIS A 145 -11.72 -1.08 20.94
CA HIS A 145 -12.14 -1.69 19.67
C HIS A 145 -11.14 -2.79 19.25
N PRO A 146 -11.57 -4.05 19.07
CA PRO A 146 -10.69 -5.10 18.56
C PRO A 146 -10.32 -4.79 17.12
N SER A 147 -9.04 -4.97 16.75
CA SER A 147 -8.59 -4.81 15.37
C SER A 147 -7.47 -5.78 15.04
N LEU A 148 -7.57 -6.46 13.90
CA LEU A 148 -6.57 -7.39 13.39
C LEU A 148 -5.27 -6.68 12.95
N PHE A 149 -5.36 -5.38 12.69
CA PHE A 149 -4.22 -4.53 12.33
C PHE A 149 -3.42 -4.05 13.56
N LEU A 150 -3.98 -4.22 14.76
CA LEU A 150 -3.45 -3.74 16.03
C LEU A 150 -3.19 -4.92 16.98
N ALA A 151 -2.34 -4.71 17.99
CA ALA A 151 -2.06 -5.67 19.06
C ALA A 151 -3.34 -6.00 19.87
N PRO A 152 -3.49 -7.25 20.36
CA PRO A 152 -2.51 -8.34 20.39
C PRO A 152 -2.44 -9.19 19.11
N SER A 153 -3.31 -8.94 18.13
CA SER A 153 -3.19 -9.52 16.78
C SER A 153 -1.99 -8.89 16.09
N SER A 154 -0.82 -9.52 16.20
CA SER A 154 0.40 -9.03 15.55
C SER A 154 0.26 -9.10 14.02
N PHE A 155 -0.40 -8.11 13.43
CA PHE A 155 -0.44 -7.84 11.99
C PHE A 155 0.94 -7.94 11.37
N LEU A 156 1.96 -7.47 12.08
CA LEU A 156 3.37 -7.51 11.69
C LEU A 156 3.94 -8.94 11.58
N SER A 157 3.33 -9.93 12.25
CA SER A 157 3.68 -11.36 12.14
C SER A 157 3.00 -12.05 10.96
N THR A 158 2.03 -11.41 10.30
CA THR A 158 1.36 -11.96 9.12
C THR A 158 2.29 -11.96 7.90
N PRO A 159 1.97 -12.72 6.83
CA PRO A 159 2.69 -12.62 5.57
C PRO A 159 2.73 -11.18 5.02
N LEU A 160 1.65 -10.42 5.17
CA LEU A 160 1.65 -9.01 4.76
C LEU A 160 2.63 -8.20 5.63
N GLY A 161 2.54 -8.30 6.95
CA GLY A 161 3.45 -7.62 7.89
C GLY A 161 4.93 -7.89 7.61
N THR A 162 5.30 -9.15 7.42
CA THR A 162 6.68 -9.56 7.11
C THR A 162 7.19 -9.03 5.77
N SER A 163 6.31 -8.88 4.76
CA SER A 163 6.67 -8.26 3.47
C SER A 163 6.92 -6.75 3.55
N LEU A 164 6.47 -6.09 4.63
CA LEU A 164 6.71 -4.67 4.88
C LEU A 164 8.08 -4.43 5.56
N LEU A 165 8.71 -5.49 6.09
CA LEU A 165 10.05 -5.48 6.67
C LEU A 165 11.16 -5.74 5.64
N SER A 166 10.79 -6.14 4.42
CA SER A 166 11.74 -6.53 3.37
C SER A 166 11.48 -5.78 2.07
N LEU A 167 12.55 -5.57 1.29
CA LEU A 167 12.45 -5.05 -0.06
C LEU A 167 12.18 -6.20 -1.04
N ASP A 168 11.44 -5.89 -2.11
CA ASP A 168 11.17 -6.81 -3.21
C ASP A 168 11.78 -6.22 -4.50
N PRO A 169 12.79 -6.85 -5.12
CA PRO A 169 13.51 -8.03 -4.64
C PRO A 169 14.51 -7.70 -3.50
N PRO A 170 14.87 -8.66 -2.63
CA PRO A 170 15.62 -8.41 -1.40
C PRO A 170 17.15 -8.22 -1.59
N GLN A 171 17.67 -8.39 -2.81
CA GLN A 171 19.10 -8.52 -3.06
C GLN A 171 19.78 -7.16 -3.33
N LEU A 172 19.91 -6.33 -2.29
CA LEU A 172 20.54 -5.01 -2.45
C LEU A 172 22.03 -5.10 -2.80
N GLU A 173 22.74 -6.08 -2.25
CA GLU A 173 24.20 -6.22 -2.42
C GLU A 173 24.63 -6.48 -3.86
N ARG A 174 23.72 -6.99 -4.69
CA ARG A 174 23.96 -7.28 -6.12
C ARG A 174 23.44 -6.18 -7.03
N THR A 175 22.77 -5.17 -6.47
CA THR A 175 22.15 -4.09 -7.24
C THR A 175 23.10 -2.91 -7.26
N ASP A 176 23.28 -2.28 -8.42
CA ASP A 176 24.01 -1.01 -8.51
C ASP A 176 23.10 0.19 -8.18
N ALA A 177 23.70 1.34 -7.95
CA ALA A 177 22.98 2.56 -7.57
C ALA A 177 21.91 2.98 -8.60
N GLU A 178 22.22 2.85 -9.90
CA GLU A 178 21.31 3.24 -10.97
C GLU A 178 20.14 2.27 -11.11
N ALA A 179 20.35 0.95 -11.04
CA ALA A 179 19.27 -0.02 -11.04
C ALA A 179 18.40 0.07 -9.77
N PHE A 180 18.99 0.43 -8.63
CA PHE A 180 18.21 0.66 -7.41
C PHE A 180 17.23 1.84 -7.56
N VAL A 181 17.69 2.95 -8.16
CA VAL A 181 16.89 4.18 -8.33
C VAL A 181 15.94 4.09 -9.54
N HIS A 182 16.46 3.68 -10.70
CA HIS A 182 15.77 3.76 -11.99
C HIS A 182 15.25 2.40 -12.49
N GLY A 183 15.54 1.31 -11.77
CA GLY A 183 15.14 -0.02 -12.18
C GLY A 183 13.63 -0.25 -12.21
N GLU A 184 13.22 -1.20 -13.05
CA GLU A 184 11.81 -1.60 -13.19
C GLU A 184 11.20 -2.15 -11.89
N ALA A 185 12.05 -2.69 -11.01
CA ALA A 185 11.66 -3.18 -9.70
C ALA A 185 11.23 -2.07 -8.72
N GLN A 186 11.48 -0.80 -9.03
CA GLN A 186 11.08 0.35 -8.20
C GLN A 186 11.59 0.28 -6.75
N GLN A 187 12.81 -0.24 -6.54
CA GLN A 187 13.34 -0.53 -5.21
C GLN A 187 13.51 0.73 -4.36
N ALA A 188 14.03 1.83 -4.91
CA ALA A 188 14.16 3.09 -4.18
C ALA A 188 12.80 3.60 -3.68
N LEU A 189 11.78 3.61 -4.54
CA LEU A 189 10.41 4.01 -4.16
C LEU A 189 9.82 3.02 -3.13
N GLY A 190 10.04 1.72 -3.33
CA GLY A 190 9.62 0.66 -2.41
C GLY A 190 10.23 0.80 -1.02
N ALA A 191 11.49 1.21 -0.94
CA ALA A 191 12.17 1.54 0.31
C ALA A 191 11.58 2.78 0.96
N ARG A 192 11.35 3.85 0.19
CA ARG A 192 10.72 5.08 0.69
C ARG A 192 9.35 4.82 1.30
N GLU A 193 8.48 4.08 0.62
CA GLU A 193 7.14 3.80 1.13
C GLU A 193 7.16 2.99 2.43
N ARG A 194 7.98 1.93 2.49
CA ARG A 194 8.14 1.12 3.70
C ARG A 194 8.75 1.91 4.85
N LEU A 195 9.82 2.66 4.60
CA LEU A 195 10.44 3.53 5.61
C LEU A 195 9.46 4.61 6.10
N SER A 196 8.65 5.20 5.21
CA SER A 196 7.62 6.18 5.60
C SER A 196 6.52 5.55 6.45
N LEU A 197 6.10 4.33 6.12
CA LEU A 197 5.14 3.58 6.91
C LEU A 197 5.70 3.35 8.32
N TRP A 198 6.87 2.75 8.43
CA TRP A 198 7.53 2.46 9.71
C TRP A 198 7.78 3.72 10.52
N PHE A 199 8.32 4.78 9.91
CA PHE A 199 8.52 6.06 10.58
C PHE A 199 7.23 6.61 11.18
N VAL A 200 6.13 6.60 10.40
CA VAL A 200 4.85 7.11 10.87
C VAL A 200 4.27 6.23 11.98
N LEU A 201 4.38 4.90 11.87
CA LEU A 201 3.93 4.00 12.92
C LEU A 201 4.72 4.21 14.22
N LEU A 202 6.05 4.26 14.15
CA LEU A 202 6.93 4.52 15.31
C LEU A 202 6.65 5.87 15.97
N LYS A 203 6.44 6.93 15.18
CA LYS A 203 6.13 8.27 15.71
C LYS A 203 4.71 8.39 16.25
N ARG A 204 3.79 7.56 15.75
CA ARG A 204 2.40 7.53 16.22
C ARG A 204 2.22 6.67 17.46
N GLU A 205 3.16 5.76 17.75
CA GLU A 205 3.11 4.90 18.93
C GLU A 205 3.05 5.74 20.21
N GLY A 206 1.99 5.53 20.98
CA GLY A 206 1.73 6.22 22.24
C GLY A 206 2.50 5.60 23.41
N ALA A 207 2.07 5.93 24.63
CA ALA A 207 2.61 5.28 25.84
C ALA A 207 2.14 3.81 25.97
N VAL A 208 0.97 3.49 25.42
CA VAL A 208 0.43 2.13 25.35
C VAL A 208 0.75 1.56 23.97
N GLU A 209 1.39 0.40 23.96
CA GLU A 209 1.69 -0.32 22.72
C GLU A 209 0.39 -0.83 22.08
N ARG A 210 0.02 -0.27 20.93
CA ARG A 210 -1.21 -0.62 20.20
C ARG A 210 -0.92 -1.36 18.90
N THR A 211 0.28 -1.24 18.36
CA THR A 211 0.63 -1.85 17.07
C THR A 211 1.44 -3.13 17.22
N GLY A 212 2.02 -3.38 18.41
CA GLY A 212 2.93 -4.49 18.64
C GLY A 212 4.31 -4.27 18.02
N LEU A 213 4.68 -3.03 17.68
CA LEU A 213 5.96 -2.70 17.01
C LEU A 213 7.18 -3.14 17.81
N GLY A 214 7.11 -3.15 19.15
CA GLY A 214 8.24 -3.42 20.03
C GLY A 214 8.90 -4.77 19.74
N ALA A 215 8.10 -5.80 19.50
CA ALA A 215 8.58 -7.14 19.17
C ALA A 215 9.28 -7.22 17.78
N HIS A 216 9.02 -6.26 16.90
CA HIS A 216 9.50 -6.26 15.52
C HIS A 216 10.62 -5.25 15.25
N LEU A 217 11.02 -4.42 16.23
CA LEU A 217 12.09 -3.42 16.06
C LEU A 217 13.44 -4.05 15.66
N GLY A 218 13.79 -5.18 16.26
CA GLY A 218 15.01 -5.92 15.90
C GLY A 218 14.97 -6.46 14.47
N ALA A 219 13.82 -6.99 14.04
CA ALA A 219 13.62 -7.47 12.68
C ALA A 219 13.65 -6.32 11.65
N LEU A 220 13.04 -5.17 11.97
CA LEU A 220 13.08 -3.95 11.16
C LEU A 220 14.52 -3.49 10.91
N ARG A 221 15.35 -3.46 11.95
CA ARG A 221 16.76 -3.09 11.80
C ARG A 221 17.51 -4.08 10.90
N ALA A 222 17.43 -5.36 11.24
CA ALA A 222 18.18 -6.40 10.55
C ALA A 222 17.77 -6.60 9.08
N GLN A 223 16.48 -6.46 8.76
CA GLN A 223 15.94 -6.78 7.42
C GLN A 223 15.81 -5.56 6.49
N LEU A 224 15.66 -4.35 7.03
CA LEU A 224 15.43 -3.14 6.23
C LEU A 224 16.48 -2.06 6.47
N VAL A 225 16.63 -1.60 7.72
CA VAL A 225 17.40 -0.38 8.03
C VAL A 225 18.89 -0.60 7.84
N ASP A 226 19.47 -1.63 8.44
CA ASP A 226 20.93 -1.86 8.42
C ASP A 226 21.45 -2.21 7.01
N PRO A 227 20.79 -3.10 6.23
CA PRO A 227 21.22 -3.39 4.86
C PRO A 227 21.15 -2.15 3.95
N LEU A 228 20.07 -1.36 4.05
CA LEU A 228 19.95 -0.11 3.28
C LEU A 228 21.02 0.90 3.68
N LYS A 229 21.25 1.09 4.98
CA LYS A 229 22.25 2.03 5.49
C LYS A 229 23.65 1.69 5.00
N ALA A 230 24.03 0.42 5.05
CA ALA A 230 25.33 -0.06 4.58
C ALA A 230 25.50 0.16 3.06
N GLN A 231 24.49 -0.18 2.26
CA GLN A 231 24.56 -0.04 0.81
C GLN A 231 24.53 1.42 0.34
N LEU A 232 23.71 2.27 0.97
CA LEU A 232 23.67 3.70 0.68
C LEU A 232 24.99 4.38 1.02
N ALA A 233 25.61 4.01 2.15
CA ALA A 233 26.95 4.51 2.49
C ALA A 233 27.99 4.09 1.45
N HIS A 234 27.92 2.84 0.96
CA HIS A 234 28.81 2.36 -0.11
C HIS A 234 28.62 3.15 -1.41
N TRP A 235 27.38 3.39 -1.86
CA TRP A 235 27.11 4.12 -3.11
C TRP A 235 27.42 5.61 -3.02
N LEU A 236 27.13 6.26 -1.89
CA LEU A 236 27.36 7.70 -1.71
C LEU A 236 28.83 8.05 -1.44
N ASP A 237 29.64 7.10 -0.96
CA ASP A 237 31.08 7.27 -0.74
C ASP A 237 31.93 6.94 -1.99
N ALA A 238 31.34 6.30 -3.00
CA ALA A 238 31.99 5.92 -4.25
C ALA A 238 32.67 7.09 -5.03
N PRO A 239 32.06 8.29 -5.20
CA PRO A 239 32.73 9.40 -5.89
C PRO A 239 33.94 9.96 -5.11
N ALA A 240 34.00 9.78 -3.79
CA ALA A 240 35.12 10.23 -2.96
C ALA A 240 36.34 9.29 -3.02
N ARG A 241 36.14 8.00 -3.31
CA ARG A 241 37.23 7.01 -3.33
C ARG A 241 38.09 7.04 -4.59
N VAL A 242 37.52 7.43 -5.74
CA VAL A 242 38.25 7.40 -7.03
C VAL A 242 39.02 8.68 -7.29
N THR A 243 38.57 9.83 -6.77
CA THR A 243 39.34 11.09 -6.80
C THR A 243 40.66 10.99 -6.01
N ALA A 244 40.74 10.12 -5.00
CA ALA A 244 41.98 9.83 -4.27
C ALA A 244 42.93 8.86 -5.00
N LEU A 245 42.48 8.18 -6.07
CA LEU A 245 43.23 7.13 -6.79
C LEU A 245 43.53 7.48 -8.26
N SER A 246 42.96 8.56 -8.80
CA SER A 246 43.00 8.92 -10.23
C SER A 246 44.16 9.82 -10.66
N ASP A 247 45.20 10.01 -9.84
CA ASP A 247 46.43 10.69 -10.30
C ASP A 247 47.27 9.87 -11.30
N ASN A 248 46.85 8.66 -11.68
CA ASN A 248 47.59 7.83 -12.63
C ASN A 248 46.69 6.82 -13.38
N ALA A 249 46.31 7.14 -14.62
CA ALA A 249 46.22 6.25 -15.79
C ALA A 249 45.10 6.68 -16.75
N GLY A 250 45.45 6.90 -18.02
CA GLY A 250 44.51 7.15 -19.10
C GLY A 250 43.73 5.89 -19.48
N GLY A 251 42.42 5.96 -19.35
CA GLY A 251 41.42 4.97 -19.74
C GLY A 251 40.10 5.43 -19.15
N GLU A 252 39.02 5.45 -19.94
CA GLU A 252 37.68 5.99 -19.62
C GLU A 252 37.42 6.20 -18.11
N GLY A 253 37.37 7.46 -17.70
CA GLY A 253 37.23 7.84 -16.29
C GLY A 253 35.99 7.23 -15.64
N PRO A 254 35.97 7.16 -14.29
CA PRO A 254 34.84 6.60 -13.56
C PRO A 254 33.53 7.28 -13.97
N ARG A 255 32.49 6.48 -14.26
CA ARG A 255 31.15 7.00 -14.50
C ARG A 255 30.64 7.63 -13.20
N GLU A 256 30.66 8.96 -13.16
CA GLU A 256 30.05 9.74 -12.11
C GLU A 256 28.53 9.49 -12.13
N LEU A 257 27.93 9.25 -10.96
CA LEU A 257 26.49 9.02 -10.85
C LEU A 257 25.73 10.28 -11.26
N ASP A 258 24.64 10.11 -12.00
CA ASP A 258 23.75 11.21 -12.35
C ASP A 258 23.28 11.99 -11.08
N PRO A 259 23.29 13.33 -11.09
CA PRO A 259 22.86 14.12 -9.93
C PRO A 259 21.45 13.78 -9.42
N GLY A 260 20.53 13.36 -10.30
CA GLY A 260 19.21 12.90 -9.91
C GLY A 260 19.25 11.58 -9.13
N THR A 261 20.10 10.64 -9.54
CA THR A 261 20.36 9.40 -8.80
C THR A 261 20.92 9.71 -7.42
N VAL A 262 21.92 10.59 -7.32
CA VAL A 262 22.53 10.98 -6.03
C VAL A 262 21.48 11.58 -5.09
N LEU A 263 20.61 12.47 -5.60
CA LEU A 263 19.54 13.06 -4.81
C LEU A 263 18.56 12.01 -4.28
N GLU A 264 18.13 11.06 -5.11
CA GLU A 264 17.24 9.98 -4.68
C GLU A 264 17.89 9.10 -3.62
N LEU A 265 19.17 8.75 -3.76
CA LEU A 265 19.92 8.01 -2.74
C LEU A 265 20.03 8.80 -1.42
N GLN A 266 20.27 10.11 -1.48
CA GLN A 266 20.31 10.97 -0.30
C GLN A 266 18.96 11.03 0.41
N LEU A 267 17.85 11.13 -0.34
CA LEU A 267 16.49 11.10 0.22
C LEU A 267 16.21 9.79 0.96
N VAL A 268 16.59 8.64 0.38
CA VAL A 268 16.45 7.35 1.04
C VAL A 268 17.34 7.29 2.29
N SER A 269 18.58 7.74 2.19
CA SER A 269 19.52 7.77 3.33
C SER A 269 19.01 8.62 4.49
N GLU A 270 18.41 9.77 4.20
CA GLU A 270 17.82 10.63 5.24
C GLU A 270 16.63 9.92 5.92
N LEU A 271 15.76 9.26 5.15
CA LEU A 271 14.64 8.49 5.71
C LEU A 271 15.11 7.33 6.56
N VAL A 272 16.15 6.60 6.14
CA VAL A 272 16.79 5.53 6.93
C VAL A 272 17.28 6.07 8.27
N GLY A 273 17.96 7.22 8.26
CA GLY A 273 18.43 7.89 9.48
C GLY A 273 17.28 8.29 10.42
N ARG A 274 16.20 8.85 9.87
CA ARG A 274 15.00 9.22 10.65
C ARG A 274 14.30 8.02 11.26
N VAL A 275 14.25 6.89 10.55
CA VAL A 275 13.68 5.64 11.06
C VAL A 275 14.57 5.05 12.16
N ASP A 276 15.89 4.99 11.96
CA ASP A 276 16.83 4.47 12.97
C ASP A 276 16.72 5.25 14.30
N GLU A 277 16.61 6.58 14.22
CA GLU A 277 16.42 7.41 15.41
C GLU A 277 15.06 7.15 16.07
N ALA A 278 13.98 7.05 15.29
CA ALA A 278 12.67 6.71 15.81
C ALA A 278 12.64 5.33 16.50
N VAL A 279 13.39 4.35 15.98
CA VAL A 279 13.55 3.04 16.62
C VAL A 279 14.24 3.19 17.98
N LYS A 280 15.34 3.96 18.06
CA LYS A 280 16.04 4.22 19.34
C LYS A 280 15.13 4.89 20.36
N GLU A 281 14.34 5.87 19.93
CA GLU A 281 13.36 6.54 20.80
C GLU A 281 12.35 5.55 21.38
N VAL A 282 11.80 4.64 20.57
CA VAL A 282 10.85 3.64 21.06
C VAL A 282 11.54 2.61 21.96
N GLU A 283 12.72 2.12 21.60
CA GLU A 283 13.52 1.22 22.45
C GLU A 283 13.83 1.83 23.82
N MET A 284 14.14 3.14 23.87
CA MET A 284 14.38 3.84 25.13
C MET A 284 13.11 3.94 25.99
N ARG A 285 11.92 4.04 25.37
CA ARG A 285 10.63 4.06 26.09
C ARG A 285 10.23 2.67 26.61
N THR A 286 10.57 1.61 25.88
CA THR A 286 10.19 0.23 26.23
C THR A 286 11.20 -0.48 27.13
N ARG A 287 12.39 0.09 27.37
CA ARG A 287 13.31 -0.44 28.37
C ARG A 287 12.64 -0.48 29.75
N PRO A 288 12.48 -1.66 30.37
CA PRO A 288 12.09 -1.71 31.77
C PRO A 288 13.18 -0.99 32.57
N SER A 289 12.78 -0.07 33.45
CA SER A 289 13.70 0.44 34.47
C SER A 289 14.21 -0.77 35.24
N GLU A 290 15.47 -1.15 35.02
CA GLU A 290 16.10 -2.22 35.78
C GLU A 290 15.90 -1.90 37.26
N PRO A 291 15.14 -2.73 38.02
CA PRO A 291 15.04 -2.53 39.45
C PRO A 291 16.46 -2.61 39.98
N TYR A 292 16.95 -1.54 40.59
CA TYR A 292 18.23 -1.56 41.28
C TYR A 292 18.12 -2.62 42.38
N ASP A 293 18.70 -3.79 42.12
CA ASP A 293 18.75 -4.91 43.05
C ASP A 293 20.07 -4.83 43.82
N PRO A 294 20.05 -4.41 45.11
CA PRO A 294 21.25 -4.25 45.91
C PRO A 294 21.99 -5.57 46.20
N TYR A 295 21.42 -6.73 45.82
CA TYR A 295 21.89 -8.05 46.21
C TYR A 295 22.47 -8.88 45.05
N ILE A 296 22.62 -8.31 43.84
CA ILE A 296 23.33 -8.96 42.72
C ILE A 296 24.80 -8.49 42.73
N PRO A 297 25.76 -9.30 43.21
CA PRO A 297 27.16 -8.94 43.18
C PRO A 297 27.69 -9.19 41.76
N GLY A 298 27.68 -8.17 40.91
CA GLY A 298 28.25 -8.28 39.56
C GLY A 298 28.00 -7.13 38.59
N SER A 299 27.04 -6.23 38.83
CA SER A 299 26.74 -5.11 37.92
C SER A 299 27.68 -3.91 38.07
N ASN A 300 28.78 -4.04 38.84
CA ASN A 300 29.80 -3.01 38.98
C ASN A 300 31.07 -3.42 38.22
N PRO A 301 31.50 -2.67 37.17
CA PRO A 301 32.72 -2.97 36.43
C PRO A 301 34.03 -2.81 37.24
N ASN A 302 33.97 -2.45 38.53
CA ASN A 302 35.13 -2.21 39.40
C ASN A 302 35.27 -3.14 40.64
N ALA A 303 34.62 -4.32 40.69
CA ALA A 303 34.77 -5.24 41.82
C ALA A 303 35.78 -6.39 41.56
N PRO A 304 36.67 -6.74 42.52
CA PRO A 304 37.65 -7.81 42.33
C PRO A 304 37.04 -9.22 42.44
N ALA A 305 37.58 -10.12 41.62
CA ALA A 305 37.09 -11.47 41.34
C ALA A 305 37.10 -12.44 42.54
N GLY A 306 36.07 -13.29 42.64
CA GLY A 306 36.07 -14.42 43.57
C GLY A 306 34.90 -15.41 43.45
N GLY A 307 35.16 -16.56 42.81
CA GLY A 307 34.73 -17.91 43.26
C GLY A 307 33.36 -18.49 42.81
N PRO A 308 33.26 -19.80 42.46
CA PRO A 308 32.10 -20.37 41.75
C PRO A 308 31.20 -21.32 42.58
N GLY A 309 29.93 -21.44 42.21
CA GLY A 309 28.99 -22.47 42.72
C GLY A 309 27.67 -22.57 41.93
N PRO A 310 26.93 -23.71 41.96
CA PRO A 310 26.39 -24.33 40.74
C PRO A 310 24.87 -24.57 40.65
N SER A 311 24.41 -24.68 39.38
CA SER A 311 23.38 -25.57 38.78
C SER A 311 21.93 -25.69 39.30
N THR A 312 21.03 -25.79 38.29
CA THR A 312 19.73 -26.52 38.14
C THR A 312 18.57 -25.56 37.84
N GLY A 313 17.60 -25.78 36.94
CA GLY A 313 17.16 -26.92 36.12
C GLY A 313 15.62 -26.85 35.99
N ALA A 314 15.09 -27.01 34.76
CA ALA A 314 13.72 -27.46 34.39
C ALA A 314 12.51 -26.48 34.19
N LYS A 315 12.11 -26.39 32.91
CA LYS A 315 10.80 -26.69 32.24
C LYS A 315 9.44 -26.18 32.78
N ALA A 316 8.67 -25.55 31.87
CA ALA A 316 7.27 -25.84 31.42
C ALA A 316 6.73 -24.61 30.64
N GLY A 317 5.89 -24.63 29.59
CA GLY A 317 5.09 -25.64 28.92
C GLY A 317 3.66 -25.11 28.64
N GLY A 318 3.30 -24.81 27.38
CA GLY A 318 1.90 -24.85 26.89
C GLY A 318 1.24 -23.55 26.40
N SER A 319 1.24 -23.29 25.08
CA SER A 319 0.30 -22.34 24.43
C SER A 319 0.12 -22.56 22.91
N SER A 320 0.18 -23.80 22.41
CA SER A 320 0.18 -24.10 20.96
C SER A 320 -1.20 -24.28 20.32
N ASN A 321 -2.28 -24.41 21.09
CA ASN A 321 -3.56 -24.91 20.54
C ASN A 321 -4.53 -23.83 20.06
N LYS A 322 -4.28 -22.55 20.37
CA LYS A 322 -5.17 -21.45 19.95
C LYS A 322 -4.74 -20.78 18.64
N THR A 323 -3.46 -20.87 18.28
CA THR A 323 -2.90 -20.37 17.03
C THR A 323 -3.17 -21.32 15.85
N GLN A 324 -3.21 -22.63 16.10
CA GLN A 324 -3.44 -23.64 15.06
C GLN A 324 -4.89 -23.64 14.53
N ALA A 325 -5.85 -23.26 15.37
CA ALA A 325 -7.25 -23.09 14.97
C ALA A 325 -7.50 -21.80 14.16
N ILE A 326 -6.66 -20.78 14.32
CA ILE A 326 -6.71 -19.55 13.50
C ILE A 326 -6.05 -19.78 12.15
N GLN A 327 -5.01 -20.62 12.08
CA GLN A 327 -4.33 -20.94 10.82
C GLN A 327 -5.23 -21.70 9.83
N GLN A 328 -6.09 -22.60 10.33
CA GLN A 328 -7.02 -23.37 9.49
C GLN A 328 -8.21 -22.57 8.95
N GLN A 329 -8.69 -21.54 9.67
CA GLN A 329 -9.76 -20.66 9.16
C GLN A 329 -9.26 -19.63 8.13
N ILE A 330 -7.95 -19.45 8.01
CA ILE A 330 -7.34 -18.59 6.97
C ILE A 330 -7.13 -19.39 5.68
N ASP A 331 -6.82 -20.69 5.76
CA ASP A 331 -6.64 -21.55 4.58
C ASP A 331 -7.96 -21.87 3.85
N ASP A 332 -9.08 -21.94 4.57
CA ASP A 332 -10.40 -22.25 3.98
C ASP A 332 -11.14 -21.05 3.37
N THR A 333 -10.55 -19.84 3.36
CA THR A 333 -11.07 -18.69 2.58
C THR A 333 -10.23 -18.38 1.32
N VAL A 334 -9.22 -19.21 1.00
CA VAL A 334 -8.42 -19.09 -0.24
C VAL A 334 -8.95 -20.00 -1.38
N GLY A 335 -10.11 -20.64 -1.17
CA GLY A 335 -10.71 -21.58 -2.13
C GLY A 335 -11.48 -20.97 -3.31
N ILE A 336 -11.75 -19.65 -3.34
CA ILE A 336 -12.54 -19.01 -4.42
C ILE A 336 -11.81 -17.79 -5.04
N MET A 337 -10.47 -17.80 -5.09
CA MET A 337 -9.70 -16.72 -5.75
C MET A 337 -8.48 -17.20 -6.55
N ARG A 338 -8.39 -18.50 -6.89
CA ARG A 338 -7.21 -19.01 -7.63
C ARG A 338 -7.25 -18.91 -9.15
N ASP A 339 -8.33 -18.43 -9.76
CA ASP A 339 -8.48 -18.49 -11.23
C ASP A 339 -8.58 -17.15 -11.98
N ASN A 340 -7.99 -16.06 -11.48
CA ASN A 340 -7.88 -14.82 -12.29
C ASN A 340 -6.54 -14.10 -12.29
N ILE A 341 -5.45 -14.72 -11.83
CA ILE A 341 -4.09 -14.16 -11.96
C ILE A 341 -3.31 -14.78 -13.12
N THR A 342 -3.68 -15.98 -13.59
CA THR A 342 -3.03 -16.63 -14.74
C THR A 342 -3.60 -16.23 -16.11
N LYS A 343 -4.51 -15.25 -16.18
CA LYS A 343 -5.09 -14.73 -17.44
C LYS A 343 -4.75 -13.28 -17.78
N VAL A 344 -3.97 -12.60 -16.94
CA VAL A 344 -3.48 -11.22 -17.20
C VAL A 344 -2.00 -11.18 -17.59
N ALA A 345 -1.29 -12.30 -17.51
CA ALA A 345 0.11 -12.41 -17.95
C ALA A 345 0.29 -12.52 -19.49
N GLU A 346 -0.77 -12.79 -20.26
CA GLU A 346 -0.69 -12.98 -21.72
C GLU A 346 -0.91 -11.70 -22.56
N ARG A 347 -1.03 -10.52 -21.94
CA ARG A 347 -1.30 -9.24 -22.66
C ARG A 347 -0.22 -8.16 -22.57
N GLY A 348 1.04 -8.55 -22.38
CA GLY A 348 2.15 -7.59 -22.29
C GLY A 348 3.41 -8.04 -23.01
N GLU A 349 3.33 -8.32 -24.32
CA GLU A 349 4.54 -8.45 -25.14
C GLU A 349 4.69 -7.23 -26.07
N ARG A 350 5.85 -6.57 -25.93
CA ARG A 350 6.45 -5.46 -26.72
C ARG A 350 6.26 -4.02 -26.24
N LEU A 351 7.30 -3.54 -25.49
CA LEU A 351 8.29 -2.50 -25.87
C LEU A 351 7.81 -1.47 -26.91
N ASP A 352 7.96 -0.15 -26.79
CA ASP A 352 9.02 0.74 -26.27
C ASP A 352 8.41 2.19 -26.32
N ALA A 353 8.90 3.28 -25.74
CA ALA A 353 10.18 3.66 -25.14
C ALA A 353 9.93 4.79 -24.12
N LEU A 354 10.87 4.90 -23.18
CA LEU A 354 11.08 6.05 -22.31
C LEU A 354 11.24 7.36 -23.10
N GLN A 355 10.53 8.44 -22.72
CA GLN A 355 11.11 9.81 -22.72
C GLN A 355 10.25 10.90 -22.05
N ASP A 356 9.67 10.72 -20.85
CA ASP A 356 8.84 11.82 -20.28
C ASP A 356 8.68 11.82 -18.73
N LYS A 357 9.60 11.22 -17.98
CA LYS A 357 9.37 10.88 -16.56
C LYS A 357 9.91 11.84 -15.49
N THR A 358 10.65 12.90 -15.83
CA THR A 358 11.20 13.80 -14.78
C THR A 358 10.49 15.15 -14.70
N ASP A 359 10.02 15.74 -15.81
CA ASP A 359 9.24 16.98 -15.76
C ASP A 359 7.77 16.78 -15.35
N ASN A 360 7.23 15.58 -15.58
CA ASN A 360 5.85 15.29 -15.23
C ASN A 360 5.59 15.22 -13.73
N LEU A 361 6.54 14.81 -12.88
CA LEU A 361 6.25 14.66 -11.44
C LEU A 361 6.19 16.01 -10.69
N ALA A 362 7.08 16.95 -10.98
CA ALA A 362 7.05 18.28 -10.37
C ALA A 362 5.87 19.12 -10.86
N GLN A 363 5.55 19.02 -12.16
CA GLN A 363 4.39 19.69 -12.74
C GLN A 363 3.07 19.01 -12.35
N SER A 364 3.05 17.68 -12.12
CA SER A 364 1.88 16.97 -11.61
C SER A 364 1.56 17.39 -10.17
N ALA A 365 2.53 17.50 -9.26
CA ALA A 365 2.30 17.97 -7.89
C ALA A 365 1.64 19.36 -7.82
N GLN A 366 2.07 20.30 -8.67
CA GLN A 366 1.50 21.65 -8.73
C GLN A 366 0.22 21.73 -9.59
N GLY A 367 0.08 20.84 -10.57
CA GLY A 367 -1.12 20.61 -11.37
C GLY A 367 -2.26 19.93 -10.59
N PHE A 368 -1.97 19.07 -9.60
CA PHE A 368 -2.98 18.36 -8.79
C PHE A 368 -3.85 19.32 -7.97
N ARG A 369 -3.31 20.44 -7.46
CA ARG A 369 -4.09 21.47 -6.75
C ARG A 369 -5.01 22.27 -7.69
N ARG A 370 -4.61 22.50 -8.94
CA ARG A 370 -5.42 23.23 -9.94
C ARG A 370 -6.38 22.30 -10.72
N GLY A 371 -6.00 21.04 -10.90
CA GLY A 371 -6.73 19.98 -11.60
C GLY A 371 -7.91 19.42 -10.81
N ALA A 372 -7.77 19.16 -9.50
CA ALA A 372 -8.87 18.65 -8.67
C ALA A 372 -10.10 19.58 -8.67
N ASN A 373 -9.88 20.90 -8.68
CA ASN A 373 -10.96 21.89 -8.77
C ASN A 373 -11.50 22.08 -10.19
N ARG A 374 -10.66 21.89 -11.23
CA ARG A 374 -11.08 21.99 -12.64
C ARG A 374 -11.86 20.75 -13.10
N VAL A 375 -11.49 19.56 -12.65
CA VAL A 375 -12.18 18.29 -12.95
C VAL A 375 -13.55 18.24 -12.27
N ARG A 376 -13.68 18.69 -11.01
CA ARG A 376 -15.01 18.83 -10.38
C ARG A 376 -15.96 19.73 -11.18
N LYS A 377 -15.47 20.89 -11.69
CA LYS A 377 -16.28 21.78 -12.53
C LYS A 377 -16.52 21.23 -13.94
N GLN A 378 -15.54 20.56 -14.55
CA GLN A 378 -15.68 20.05 -15.91
C GLN A 378 -16.52 18.78 -15.98
N MET A 379 -16.50 17.92 -14.95
CA MET A 379 -17.42 16.77 -14.86
C MET A 379 -18.85 17.25 -14.63
N ASP A 380 -19.07 18.25 -13.76
CA ASP A 380 -20.41 18.82 -13.53
C ASP A 380 -20.98 19.48 -14.81
N MET A 381 -20.16 20.24 -15.57
CA MET A 381 -20.62 20.87 -16.81
C MET A 381 -20.86 19.86 -17.95
N LYS A 382 -19.99 18.86 -18.13
CA LYS A 382 -20.18 17.82 -19.16
C LYS A 382 -21.39 16.94 -18.84
N MET A 383 -21.66 16.66 -17.57
CA MET A 383 -22.85 15.92 -17.12
C MET A 383 -24.15 16.66 -17.42
N ARG A 384 -24.21 17.96 -17.13
CA ARG A 384 -25.39 18.79 -17.42
C ARG A 384 -25.70 18.85 -18.92
N VAL A 385 -24.66 18.94 -19.76
CA VAL A 385 -24.83 18.96 -21.22
C VAL A 385 -25.33 17.61 -21.74
N LEU A 386 -24.80 16.48 -21.24
CA LEU A 386 -25.25 15.15 -21.65
C LEU A 386 -26.73 14.91 -21.27
N ILE A 387 -27.12 15.29 -20.05
CA ILE A 387 -28.53 15.22 -19.58
C ILE A 387 -29.43 16.14 -20.43
N ALA A 388 -28.99 17.35 -20.74
CA ALA A 388 -29.74 18.29 -21.57
C ALA A 388 -29.96 17.77 -23.01
N VAL A 389 -28.94 17.15 -23.62
CA VAL A 389 -29.06 16.53 -24.95
C VAL A 389 -30.00 15.32 -24.90
N GLY A 390 -29.94 14.50 -23.85
CA GLY A 390 -30.87 13.39 -23.66
C GLY A 390 -32.33 13.84 -23.55
N ILE A 391 -32.60 14.91 -22.80
CA ILE A 391 -33.94 15.50 -22.67
C ILE A 391 -34.39 16.10 -24.01
N ALA A 392 -33.52 16.77 -24.76
CA ALA A 392 -33.86 17.35 -26.05
C ALA A 392 -34.28 16.28 -27.08
N ILE A 393 -33.56 15.16 -27.13
CA ILE A 393 -33.90 14.02 -28.00
C ILE A 393 -35.24 13.41 -27.57
N LEU A 394 -35.47 13.24 -26.27
CA LEU A 394 -36.73 12.73 -25.72
C LEU A 394 -37.92 13.62 -26.13
N VAL A 395 -37.78 14.94 -26.04
CA VAL A 395 -38.83 15.90 -26.43
C VAL A 395 -39.12 15.82 -27.94
N ILE A 396 -38.09 15.70 -28.78
CA ILE A 396 -38.27 15.57 -30.24
C ILE A 396 -39.05 14.29 -30.58
N VAL A 397 -38.70 13.15 -29.95
CA VAL A 397 -39.39 11.87 -30.16
C VAL A 397 -40.87 11.93 -29.76
N ILE A 398 -41.22 12.72 -28.74
CA ILE A 398 -42.60 12.88 -28.28
C ILE A 398 -43.38 13.88 -29.15
N VAL A 399 -42.79 15.02 -29.49
CA VAL A 399 -43.49 16.13 -30.16
C VAL A 399 -43.72 15.88 -31.65
N VAL A 400 -42.74 15.33 -32.37
CA VAL A 400 -42.85 15.06 -33.82
C VAL A 400 -44.07 14.20 -34.19
N PRO A 401 -44.35 13.06 -33.53
CA PRO A 401 -45.52 12.25 -33.87
C PRO A 401 -46.86 12.89 -33.47
N ILE A 402 -46.86 13.85 -32.54
CA ILE A 402 -48.08 14.60 -32.16
C ILE A 402 -48.40 15.62 -33.25
N VAL A 403 -47.41 16.39 -33.71
CA VAL A 403 -47.59 17.41 -34.75
C VAL A 403 -47.93 16.79 -36.11
N VAL A 404 -47.36 15.62 -36.44
CA VAL A 404 -47.67 14.91 -37.70
C VAL A 404 -49.06 14.25 -37.68
N LYS A 405 -49.63 14.01 -36.48
CA LYS A 405 -50.98 13.46 -36.31
C LYS A 405 -52.08 14.53 -36.22
N THR A 406 -51.72 15.82 -36.20
CA THR A 406 -52.66 16.95 -36.25
C THR A 406 -52.65 17.52 -37.65
#